data_AF-A0AAN7Z4D7-F1
#
_entry.id   AF-A0AAN7Z4D7-F1
#
_cell.length_a   1.000
_cell.length_b   1.000
_cell.length_c   1.000
_cell.angle_alpha   90.00
_cell.angle_beta   90.00
_cell.angle_gamma   90.00
#
_symmetry.space_group_name_H-M   'P 1'
#
loop_
_entity.id
_entity.type
_entity.pdbx_description
1 polymer ?
#
loop_
_entity_poly.entity_id
_entity_poly.type
_entity_poly.pdbx_seq_one_letter_code
_entity_poly.pdbx_strand_id
1 'polypeptide(L)' 'MGLEFLLDASPQGKPLYEKNGFIVAEEIFTSVKTEIQDEKWKGMEGRVGSFTFWLMWPAGGKYGGGKTIKSWESDEGN' A
#
# COMPACT_ATOMS: atom_id res chain seq x y z
N MET A 1 9.02 11.01 -19.70
CA MET A 1 8.00 10.08 -19.18
C MET A 1 8.64 9.26 -18.08
N GLY A 2 8.32 9.53 -16.83
CA GLY A 2 8.84 8.79 -15.68
C GLY A 2 7.80 7.76 -15.25
N LEU A 3 8.21 6.51 -15.09
CA LEU A 3 7.35 5.49 -14.49
C LEU A 3 7.27 5.79 -12.98
N GLU A 4 6.09 6.20 -12.51
CA GLU A 4 5.82 6.25 -11.08
C GLU A 4 5.68 4.82 -10.59
N PHE A 5 6.63 4.36 -9.76
CA PHE A 5 6.60 3.02 -9.19
C PHE A 5 6.28 3.11 -7.70
N LEU A 6 5.13 2.57 -7.34
CA LEU A 6 4.75 2.31 -5.96
C LEU A 6 4.92 0.83 -5.69
N LEU A 7 5.41 0.50 -4.51
CA LEU A 7 5.56 -0.89 -4.09
C LEU A 7 4.72 -1.17 -2.86
N ASP A 8 4.10 -2.34 -2.81
CA ASP A 8 3.46 -2.84 -1.61
C ASP A 8 4.50 -3.50 -0.71
N ALA A 9 4.62 -2.97 0.51
CA ALA A 9 5.51 -3.48 1.53
C ALA A 9 4.73 -4.24 2.59
N SER A 10 5.12 -5.50 2.83
CA SER A 10 4.71 -6.25 4.01
C SER A 10 5.37 -5.70 5.28
N PRO A 11 4.96 -6.13 6.49
CA PRO A 11 5.63 -5.74 7.73
C PRO A 11 7.14 -6.01 7.74
N GLN A 12 7.58 -7.06 7.04
CA GLN A 12 8.99 -7.40 6.89
C GLN A 12 9.68 -6.55 5.80
N GLY A 13 8.96 -6.21 4.72
CA GLY A 13 9.49 -5.39 3.62
C GLY A 13 9.64 -3.92 3.98
N LYS A 14 8.72 -3.35 4.75
CA LYS A 14 8.74 -1.93 5.16
C LYS A 14 10.10 -1.46 5.69
N PRO A 15 10.71 -2.11 6.71
CA PRO A 15 12.00 -1.66 7.24
C PRO A 15 13.14 -1.81 6.24
N LEU A 16 13.05 -2.75 5.28
CA LEU A 16 14.03 -2.87 4.21
C LEU A 16 13.95 -1.66 3.28
N TYR A 17 12.76 -1.27 2.86
CA TYR A 17 12.59 -0.15 1.93
C TYR A 17 12.84 1.20 2.59
N GLU A 18 12.46 1.40 3.86
CA GLU A 18 12.80 2.61 4.62
C GLU A 18 14.32 2.82 4.69
N LYS A 19 15.10 1.75 4.92
CA LYS A 19 16.57 1.81 4.89
C LYS A 19 17.15 2.16 3.52
N ASN A 20 16.40 1.96 2.45
CA ASN A 20 16.79 2.26 1.07
C ASN A 20 16.16 3.55 0.53
N GLY A 21 15.65 4.41 1.42
CA GLY A 21 15.14 5.73 1.04
C GLY A 21 13.73 5.73 0.48
N PHE A 22 12.94 4.68 0.70
CA PHE A 22 11.51 4.73 0.42
C PHE A 22 10.75 5.37 1.58
N ILE A 23 9.67 6.08 1.26
CA ILE A 23 8.74 6.66 2.23
C ILE A 23 7.38 5.97 2.11
N VAL A 24 6.63 5.94 3.22
CA VAL A 24 5.24 5.47 3.22
C VAL A 24 4.38 6.53 2.53
N ALA A 25 3.74 6.14 1.43
CA ALA A 25 2.73 6.94 0.75
C ALA A 25 1.34 6.69 1.37
N GLU A 26 1.03 5.44 1.70
CA GLU A 26 -0.24 5.04 2.29
C GLU A 26 -0.09 3.80 3.17
N GLU A 27 -0.88 3.71 4.24
CA GLU A 27 -1.05 2.50 5.03
C GLU A 27 -2.39 1.85 4.67
N ILE A 28 -2.34 0.59 4.22
CA ILE A 28 -3.51 -0.16 3.78
C ILE A 28 -3.79 -1.26 4.80
N PHE A 29 -4.84 -1.05 5.59
CA PHE A 29 -5.38 -2.08 6.47
C PHE A 29 -6.40 -2.94 5.71
N THR A 30 -6.11 -4.24 5.59
CA THR A 30 -7.02 -5.20 4.97
C THR A 30 -7.58 -6.14 6.02
N SER A 31 -8.90 -6.17 6.11
CA SER A 31 -9.63 -7.19 6.87
C SER A 31 -10.40 -8.05 5.89
N VAL A 32 -10.31 -9.37 6.06
CA VAL A 32 -11.02 -10.30 5.19
C VAL A 32 -12.49 -10.32 5.63
N LYS A 33 -13.38 -9.75 4.82
CA LYS A 33 -14.83 -9.74 5.07
C LYS A 33 -15.55 -10.59 4.03
N THR A 34 -16.53 -11.36 4.47
CA THR A 34 -17.46 -12.11 3.61
C THR A 34 -18.87 -11.98 4.16
N GLU A 35 -19.85 -12.07 3.27
CA GLU A 35 -21.26 -12.17 3.65
C GLU A 35 -21.60 -13.55 4.23
N ILE A 36 -20.86 -14.60 3.83
CA ILE A 36 -21.09 -15.99 4.25
C ILE A 36 -19.87 -16.53 4.99
N GLN A 37 -19.95 -16.60 6.31
CA GLN A 37 -18.90 -17.10 7.20
C GLN A 37 -19.07 -18.60 7.47
N ASP A 38 -18.89 -19.43 6.44
CA ASP A 38 -18.85 -20.88 6.61
C ASP A 38 -17.62 -21.33 7.43
N GLU A 39 -17.56 -22.62 7.80
CA GLU A 39 -16.46 -23.14 8.61
C GLU A 39 -15.10 -23.01 7.92
N LYS A 40 -15.08 -23.13 6.58
CA LYS A 40 -13.86 -22.98 5.78
C LYS A 40 -13.36 -21.54 5.83
N TRP A 41 -14.27 -20.56 5.73
CA TRP A 41 -13.97 -19.14 5.88
C TRP A 41 -13.44 -18.82 7.26
N LYS A 42 -14.13 -19.25 8.33
CA LYS A 42 -13.67 -19.04 9.72
C LYS A 42 -12.29 -19.65 9.95
N GLY A 43 -12.04 -20.84 9.39
CA GLY A 43 -10.73 -21.49 9.43
C GLY A 43 -9.64 -20.71 8.70
N MET A 44 -9.97 -20.06 7.58
CA MET A 44 -9.05 -19.19 6.85
C MET A 44 -8.81 -17.87 7.61
N GLU A 45 -9.86 -17.23 8.10
CA GLU A 45 -9.79 -15.98 8.88
C GLU A 45 -8.94 -16.16 10.13
N GLY A 46 -9.08 -17.27 10.86
CA GLY A 46 -8.23 -17.55 12.02
C GLY A 46 -6.76 -17.82 11.68
N ARG A 47 -6.45 -18.24 10.45
CA ARG A 47 -5.07 -18.51 10.00
C ARG A 47 -4.38 -17.28 9.40
N VAL A 48 -5.13 -16.48 8.63
CA VAL A 48 -4.60 -15.33 7.89
C VAL A 48 -4.78 -14.05 8.68
N GLY A 49 -5.92 -13.88 9.34
CA GLY A 49 -6.27 -12.68 10.09
C GLY A 49 -6.40 -11.43 9.22
N SER A 50 -6.49 -10.28 9.89
CA SER A 50 -6.29 -8.99 9.22
C SER A 50 -4.81 -8.73 9.04
N PHE A 51 -4.44 -8.02 7.98
CA PHE A 51 -3.05 -7.67 7.69
C PHE A 51 -2.95 -6.24 7.17
N THR A 52 -1.77 -5.67 7.35
CA THR A 52 -1.42 -4.33 6.88
C THR A 52 -0.32 -4.43 5.84
N PHE A 53 -0.50 -3.71 4.74
CA PHE A 53 0.56 -3.40 3.78
C PHE A 53 0.78 -1.89 3.75
N TRP A 54 1.99 -1.48 3.36
CA TRP A 54 2.30 -0.07 3.15
C TRP A 54 2.62 0.15 1.69
N LEU A 55 1.92 1.09 1.06
CA LEU A 55 2.28 1.55 -0.26
C LEU A 55 3.49 2.49 -0.09
N MET A 56 4.62 2.14 -0.69
CA MET A 56 5.88 2.84 -0.50
C MET A 56 6.39 3.43 -1.80
N TRP A 57 7.00 4.61 -1.68
CA TRP A 57 7.49 5.44 -2.79
C TRP A 57 8.99 5.69 -2.66
N PRO A 58 9.82 5.49 -3.70
CA PRO A 58 11.24 5.83 -3.64
C PRO A 58 11.40 7.35 -3.53
N ALA A 59 12.07 7.86 -2.50
CA ALA A 59 12.32 9.29 -2.31
C ALA A 59 13.38 9.86 -3.29
N GLY A 60 13.31 9.47 -4.57
CA GLY A 60 14.09 9.97 -5.70
C GLY A 60 13.24 10.62 -6.81
N GLY A 61 11.90 10.57 -6.71
CA GLY A 61 10.97 11.43 -7.45
C GLY A 61 10.25 12.34 -6.45
N LYS A 62 10.19 13.65 -6.70
CA LYS A 62 9.81 14.64 -5.68
C LYS A 62 8.35 14.45 -5.20
N TYR A 63 8.16 13.80 -4.05
CA TYR A 63 6.91 13.81 -3.28
C TYR A 63 6.96 14.89 -2.18
N GLY A 64 6.02 15.84 -2.21
CA GLY A 64 5.71 16.75 -1.11
C GLY A 64 4.22 16.66 -0.84
N GLY A 65 3.82 16.33 0.39
CA GLY A 65 2.40 16.30 0.78
C GLY A 65 1.72 17.64 0.47
N GLY A 66 0.66 17.61 -0.34
CA GLY A 66 -0.04 18.80 -0.84
C GLY A 66 0.65 19.56 -1.99
N LYS A 67 1.83 19.11 -2.45
CA LYS A 67 2.59 19.68 -3.59
C LYS A 67 2.78 18.70 -4.73
N THR A 68 2.82 17.41 -4.42
CA THR A 68 2.93 16.34 -5.40
C THR A 68 1.55 15.76 -5.62
N ILE A 69 0.99 16.10 -6.77
CA ILE A 69 -0.22 15.50 -7.31
C ILE A 69 0.17 14.07 -7.68
N LYS A 70 -0.54 13.07 -7.16
CA LYS A 70 -0.31 11.68 -7.58
C LYS A 70 -0.63 11.60 -9.08
N SER A 71 0.14 10.87 -9.88
CA SER A 71 -0.07 10.86 -11.35
C SER A 71 -1.49 10.50 -11.81
N TRP A 72 -2.29 9.81 -10.99
CA TRP A 72 -3.69 9.49 -11.27
C TRP A 72 -4.71 10.49 -10.71
N GLU A 73 -4.27 11.50 -9.96
CA GLU A 73 -5.07 12.65 -9.53
C GLU A 73 -4.99 13.81 -10.55
N SER A 74 -4.17 13.68 -11.62
CA SER A 74 -4.03 14.67 -12.69
C SER A 74 -4.89 14.42 -13.95
N ASP A 75 -5.66 13.33 -14.00
CA ASP A 75 -6.54 13.00 -15.15
C ASP A 75 -7.94 13.63 -15.08
N GLU A 76 -8.13 14.69 -14.28
CA GLU A 76 -9.26 15.60 -14.47
C GLU A 76 -8.88 16.73 -15.45
N GLY A 77 -8.89 16.40 -16.74
CA GLY A 77 -9.17 17.37 -17.81
C GLY A 77 -8.01 17.76 -18.73
N ASN A 78 -7.96 17.12 -19.90
CA ASN A 78 -7.91 17.82 -21.18
C ASN A 78 -8.62 17.01 -22.28
#